data_AF-A0A2P6NFQ0-F1
#
_entry.id   AF-A0A2P6NFQ0-F1
#
_cell.length_a   1.000
_cell.length_b   1.000
_cell.length_c   1.000
_cell.angle_alpha   90.00
_cell.angle_beta   90.00
_cell.angle_gamma   90.00
#
_symmetry.space_group_name_H-M   'P 1'
#
loop_
_entity.id
_entity.type
_entity.pdbx_description
1 polymer ?
#
loop_
_entity_poly.entity_id
_entity_poly.type
_entity_poly.pdbx_seq_one_letter_code
_entity_poly.pdbx_strand_id
1 'polypeptide(L)'
;MDPLWFEESTKKPLDQFIYYFSGLLEGRRSQRSMHKKSSKKRIDDFFTVNSKVDQHSNEKEDNESDHSKSTSKTNGYDTDEMDEAEINMMTNGNTTPNSQNPEDAPERNITKNVKRSPTPFPPDYIDCWDSTHTPVFSSKCIYDEKGRREIITMDQNSNSIIKKHSKFCRFRGFHSFFNDVANASEVEDFFLRTLPKIIDLALRIPEICPKPIRILLAREESQITLTQLQIACLLSNAFLCTFPLQGGILWSHSSTDEKKKRRVIIPESNFDRLYAVHYKGKCSKSVAAKLRCILHYFDTITTRIEGGGGEGKVTFRRNILEREPQWTESRKVIGEMVIDEESLIEDCTGKEKYLEMDFANRMIGGGVLGKGCIQEEIRFCINTELLVSTLFTERFEDHECAVIKGAERFSNYSGEEEDEEDTDEDRDEQGRIETWIVALDAMYFGRDSSSQKKQLQKSSMLRELNKARLGFQPCLGDTEDRQWCVVTGNWGCGVSLHSSFIINTDQAFGGYQDLKAVLQLMAAAEAEVKIWYCTFGVPGLAPSLKELVNVLKKNRITVSCGKL
;
A
#
# COMPACT_ATOMS: atom_id res chain seq x y z
N MET A 1 -13.84 -24.53 2.12
CA MET A 1 -12.48 -24.59 1.54
C MET A 1 -11.97 -26.02 1.63
N ASP A 2 -11.21 -26.50 0.64
CA ASP A 2 -10.45 -27.74 0.79
C ASP A 2 -9.33 -27.51 1.84
N PRO A 3 -9.35 -28.19 3.00
CA PRO A 3 -8.36 -28.01 4.07
C PRO A 3 -6.92 -28.27 3.61
N LEU A 4 -6.73 -29.15 2.63
CA LEU A 4 -5.40 -29.50 2.11
C LEU A 4 -4.74 -28.31 1.40
N TRP A 5 -5.52 -27.46 0.73
CA TRP A 5 -5.02 -26.33 -0.04
C TRP A 5 -4.46 -25.19 0.83
N PHE A 6 -5.17 -24.85 1.90
CA PHE A 6 -4.73 -23.85 2.85
C PHE A 6 -3.40 -24.25 3.50
N GLU A 7 -3.26 -25.55 3.77
CA GLU A 7 -2.05 -26.14 4.31
C GLU A 7 -0.86 -26.03 3.34
N GLU A 8 -1.07 -26.24 2.04
CA GLU A 8 0.05 -26.19 1.08
C GLU A 8 0.49 -24.78 0.70
N SER A 9 -0.46 -23.82 0.61
CA SER A 9 -0.21 -22.51 0.01
C SER A 9 0.21 -21.41 1.00
N THR A 10 -0.19 -21.53 2.27
CA THR A 10 0.14 -20.54 3.32
C THR A 10 1.00 -21.13 4.44
N LYS A 11 0.75 -22.39 4.86
CA LYS A 11 1.46 -23.02 5.99
C LYS A 11 2.89 -23.46 5.63
N LYS A 12 3.13 -24.02 4.44
CA LYS A 12 4.51 -24.44 4.04
C LYS A 12 5.54 -23.28 3.95
N PRO A 13 5.22 -22.10 3.36
CA PRO A 13 6.12 -20.93 3.39
C PRO A 13 6.37 -20.42 4.80
N LEU A 14 5.31 -20.45 5.61
CA LEU A 14 5.34 -20.07 6.99
C LEU A 14 6.26 -21.00 7.80
N ASP A 15 6.18 -22.32 7.59
CA ASP A 15 7.06 -23.30 8.22
C ASP A 15 8.53 -23.08 7.83
N GLN A 16 8.82 -22.68 6.59
CA GLN A 16 10.18 -22.30 6.17
C GLN A 16 10.67 -21.02 6.86
N PHE A 17 9.82 -20.00 6.95
CA PHE A 17 10.14 -18.76 7.66
C PHE A 17 10.43 -19.07 9.13
N ILE A 18 9.54 -19.81 9.80
CA ILE A 18 9.71 -20.26 11.19
C ILE A 18 10.98 -21.10 11.36
N TYR A 19 11.22 -22.07 10.48
CA TYR A 19 12.42 -22.91 10.52
C TYR A 19 13.71 -22.09 10.37
N TYR A 20 13.70 -21.05 9.53
CA TYR A 20 14.86 -20.18 9.37
C TYR A 20 15.16 -19.35 10.64
N PHE A 21 14.13 -18.98 11.41
CA PHE A 21 14.27 -18.13 12.61
C PHE A 21 14.32 -18.88 13.93
N SER A 22 13.94 -20.16 14.00
CA SER A 22 13.98 -20.96 15.23
C SER A 22 15.40 -21.04 15.83
N GLY A 23 16.44 -21.10 14.99
CA GLY A 23 17.85 -21.14 15.42
C GLY A 23 18.35 -19.86 16.12
N LEU A 24 17.75 -18.70 15.85
CA LEU A 24 18.11 -17.41 16.47
C LEU A 24 17.73 -17.36 17.96
N LEU A 25 16.59 -17.93 18.32
CA LEU A 25 16.11 -18.00 19.70
C LEU A 25 16.89 -19.03 20.53
N GLU A 26 17.26 -20.16 19.92
CA GLU A 26 18.02 -21.22 20.59
C GLU A 26 19.48 -20.81 20.86
N GLY A 27 20.13 -20.13 19.92
CA GLY A 27 21.52 -19.66 20.07
C GLY A 27 21.71 -18.68 21.23
N ARG A 28 20.73 -17.79 21.48
CA ARG A 28 20.78 -16.81 22.59
C ARG A 28 20.35 -17.40 23.95
N ARG A 29 19.43 -18.36 23.96
CA ARG A 29 19.10 -19.12 25.19
C ARG A 29 20.30 -19.94 25.68
N SER A 30 21.15 -20.45 24.77
CA SER A 30 22.39 -21.15 25.15
C SER A 30 23.43 -20.24 25.81
N GLN A 31 23.50 -18.96 25.41
CA GLN A 31 24.35 -17.96 26.08
C GLN A 31 23.78 -17.50 27.44
N ARG A 32 22.45 -17.37 27.57
CA ARG A 32 21.79 -17.08 28.86
C ARG A 32 21.80 -18.30 29.81
N SER A 33 21.87 -19.54 29.31
CA SER A 33 21.87 -20.75 30.13
C SER A 33 23.12 -20.95 31.00
N MET A 34 24.16 -20.11 30.86
CA MET A 34 25.24 -20.08 31.85
C MET A 34 24.84 -19.35 33.14
N HIS A 35 23.76 -18.54 33.15
CA HIS A 35 23.28 -17.84 34.34
C HIS A 35 21.75 -17.96 34.46
N LYS A 36 21.31 -18.80 35.41
CA LYS A 36 19.93 -19.14 35.83
C LYS A 36 19.32 -20.39 35.19
N LYS A 37 19.28 -21.46 35.98
CA LYS A 37 18.41 -22.63 35.79
C LYS A 37 16.97 -22.26 36.18
N SER A 38 16.01 -22.37 35.26
CA SER A 38 14.64 -22.88 35.51
C SER A 38 13.76 -22.72 34.26
N SER A 39 12.91 -23.72 34.01
CA SER A 39 11.86 -23.84 32.97
C SER A 39 12.28 -23.87 31.50
N LYS A 40 12.42 -25.10 30.97
CA LYS A 40 12.49 -25.39 29.52
C LYS A 40 11.05 -25.57 28.99
N LYS A 41 10.63 -24.73 28.05
CA LYS A 41 9.61 -25.07 27.03
C LYS A 41 10.27 -24.95 25.65
N ARG A 42 10.16 -26.02 24.84
CA ARG A 42 10.68 -26.09 23.48
C ARG A 42 9.82 -25.24 22.56
N ILE A 43 10.41 -24.72 21.49
CA ILE A 43 9.73 -23.96 20.44
C ILE A 43 8.64 -24.81 19.75
N ASP A 44 8.84 -26.12 19.65
CA ASP A 44 7.88 -27.06 19.04
C ASP A 44 6.50 -27.06 19.74
N ASP A 45 6.46 -26.74 21.04
CA ASP A 45 5.22 -26.72 21.84
C ASP A 45 4.37 -25.45 21.59
N PHE A 46 4.92 -24.42 20.93
CA PHE A 46 4.23 -23.15 20.66
C PHE A 46 3.47 -23.12 19.34
N PHE A 47 3.79 -24.02 18.39
CA PHE A 47 3.20 -24.05 17.05
C PHE A 47 2.06 -25.07 16.88
N THR A 48 1.61 -25.71 17.97
CA THR A 48 0.44 -26.60 17.93
C THR A 48 -0.84 -25.79 18.10
N VAL A 49 -1.48 -25.38 17.01
CA VAL A 49 -2.85 -24.85 17.04
C VAL A 49 -3.80 -25.99 17.43
N ASN A 50 -4.52 -25.82 18.54
CA ASN A 50 -5.50 -26.78 19.05
C ASN A 50 -6.59 -27.07 18.00
N SER A 51 -6.56 -28.27 17.42
CA SER A 51 -7.75 -28.92 16.86
C SER A 51 -8.32 -29.85 17.93
N LYS A 52 -9.32 -29.38 18.68
CA LYS A 52 -10.21 -30.25 19.44
C LYS A 52 -11.64 -29.95 19.01
N VAL A 53 -12.10 -30.75 18.05
CA VAL A 53 -13.52 -31.00 17.85
C VAL A 53 -13.88 -32.12 18.82
N ASP A 54 -14.78 -31.85 19.74
CA ASP A 54 -15.36 -32.83 20.66
C ASP A 54 -16.01 -33.96 19.87
N GLN A 55 -15.45 -35.17 19.97
CA GLN A 55 -16.14 -36.39 19.59
C GLN A 55 -16.66 -37.04 20.88
N HIS A 56 -17.97 -36.91 21.10
CA HIS A 56 -18.68 -37.80 21.99
C HIS A 56 -18.98 -39.11 21.25
N SER A 57 -18.51 -40.18 21.88
CA SER A 57 -18.78 -41.59 21.64
C SER A 57 -20.27 -41.90 21.53
N ASN A 58 -20.64 -42.75 20.56
CA ASN A 58 -21.59 -43.82 20.82
C ASN A 58 -21.26 -45.04 19.95
N GLU A 59 -21.21 -46.18 20.62
CA GLU A 59 -20.90 -47.48 20.09
C GLU A 59 -22.08 -48.08 19.30
N LYS A 60 -21.71 -48.82 18.25
CA LYS A 60 -22.24 -50.11 17.77
C LYS A 60 -23.75 -50.40 17.87
N GLU A 61 -24.32 -50.79 16.74
CA GLU A 61 -24.88 -52.15 16.60
C GLU A 61 -24.99 -52.56 15.12
N ASP A 62 -24.66 -53.82 14.87
CA ASP A 62 -24.72 -54.53 13.61
C ASP A 62 -26.17 -54.78 13.15
N ASN A 63 -26.42 -54.90 11.84
CA ASN A 63 -27.04 -56.08 11.23
C ASN A 63 -27.28 -55.94 9.71
N GLU A 64 -26.66 -56.88 9.00
CA GLU A 64 -27.16 -57.71 7.89
C GLU A 64 -28.20 -57.22 6.86
N SER A 65 -27.86 -57.57 5.61
CA SER A 65 -28.68 -58.22 4.58
C SER A 65 -29.23 -57.38 3.41
N ASP A 66 -28.68 -57.76 2.24
CA ASP A 66 -29.36 -58.19 1.03
C ASP A 66 -30.02 -57.24 0.01
N HIS A 67 -29.69 -57.59 -1.24
CA HIS A 67 -30.51 -57.60 -2.44
C HIS A 67 -30.69 -56.35 -3.34
N SER A 68 -29.94 -56.42 -4.44
CA SER A 68 -30.46 -56.50 -5.83
C SER A 68 -30.80 -55.23 -6.64
N LYS A 69 -30.05 -55.11 -7.74
CA LYS A 69 -30.44 -54.93 -9.16
C LYS A 69 -31.44 -53.83 -9.60
N SER A 70 -31.01 -53.15 -10.67
CA SER A 70 -31.70 -52.79 -11.94
C SER A 70 -31.68 -51.27 -12.21
N THR A 71 -30.91 -50.74 -13.16
CA THR A 71 -31.04 -50.68 -14.64
C THR A 71 -32.24 -49.90 -15.19
N SER A 72 -31.97 -48.73 -15.80
CA SER A 72 -32.43 -48.22 -17.12
C SER A 72 -32.12 -46.71 -17.15
N LYS A 73 -31.33 -46.09 -18.05
CA LYS A 73 -31.30 -45.99 -19.52
C LYS A 73 -32.61 -45.52 -20.17
N THR A 74 -32.60 -44.28 -20.66
CA THR A 74 -32.95 -43.77 -22.03
C THR A 74 -32.93 -42.22 -21.97
N ASN A 75 -32.02 -41.49 -22.64
CA ASN A 75 -31.96 -41.07 -24.06
C ASN A 75 -33.22 -40.36 -24.59
N GLY A 76 -33.06 -39.14 -25.13
CA GLY A 76 -34.04 -38.53 -26.04
C GLY A 76 -34.03 -36.99 -26.16
N TYR A 77 -33.07 -36.48 -26.92
CA TYR A 77 -33.10 -35.34 -27.87
C TYR A 77 -34.22 -34.28 -27.88
N ASP A 78 -33.74 -33.02 -27.97
CA ASP A 78 -33.97 -32.04 -29.05
C ASP A 78 -34.76 -30.73 -28.82
N THR A 79 -34.11 -29.68 -29.34
CA THR A 79 -34.57 -28.44 -29.97
C THR A 79 -34.95 -27.21 -29.14
N ASP A 80 -34.12 -26.17 -29.38
CA ASP A 80 -34.44 -24.80 -29.78
C ASP A 80 -35.37 -23.95 -28.91
N GLU A 81 -34.82 -22.87 -28.34
CA GLU A 81 -35.31 -21.52 -28.64
C GLU A 81 -34.29 -20.44 -28.21
N MET A 82 -34.16 -19.45 -29.08
CA MET A 82 -33.32 -18.24 -28.97
C MET A 82 -33.99 -17.17 -28.10
N ASP A 83 -33.19 -16.29 -27.49
CA ASP A 83 -33.41 -14.84 -27.27
C ASP A 83 -32.23 -14.33 -26.41
N GLU A 84 -31.16 -13.76 -27.00
CA GLU A 84 -30.94 -12.33 -27.32
C GLU A 84 -31.16 -11.31 -26.18
N ALA A 85 -30.02 -10.65 -25.83
CA ALA A 85 -29.85 -9.20 -25.57
C ALA A 85 -30.51 -8.59 -24.30
N GLU A 86 -30.04 -7.53 -23.64
CA GLU A 86 -28.88 -6.62 -23.68
C GLU A 86 -29.02 -5.74 -22.40
N ILE A 87 -27.94 -5.39 -21.70
CA ILE A 87 -27.33 -4.05 -21.66
C ILE A 87 -28.27 -2.86 -21.33
N ASN A 88 -28.05 -2.22 -20.17
CA ASN A 88 -27.94 -0.76 -19.89
C ASN A 88 -28.12 -0.51 -18.37
N MET A 89 -27.14 -0.05 -17.60
CA MET A 89 -26.55 1.30 -17.50
C MET A 89 -27.51 2.48 -17.27
N MET A 90 -27.42 2.99 -16.03
CA MET A 90 -27.39 4.39 -15.57
C MET A 90 -28.61 5.34 -15.68
N THR A 91 -28.67 6.18 -14.63
CA THR A 91 -29.24 7.53 -14.49
C THR A 91 -30.70 7.70 -14.08
N ASN A 92 -30.90 8.35 -12.93
CA ASN A 92 -31.72 9.55 -12.65
C ASN A 92 -31.76 9.72 -11.12
N GLY A 93 -31.60 10.89 -10.51
CA GLY A 93 -32.02 12.24 -10.90
C GLY A 93 -32.88 12.78 -9.75
N ASN A 94 -32.41 13.85 -9.11
CA ASN A 94 -33.01 14.53 -7.95
C ASN A 94 -34.48 14.94 -8.12
N THR A 95 -35.24 14.84 -7.03
CA THR A 95 -36.28 15.82 -6.66
C THR A 95 -36.47 15.85 -5.15
N THR A 96 -36.21 17.00 -4.54
CA THR A 96 -36.72 17.40 -3.21
C THR A 96 -38.17 17.88 -3.32
N PRO A 97 -38.91 17.85 -2.19
CA PRO A 97 -39.63 19.06 -1.80
C PRO A 97 -39.38 19.44 -0.33
N ASN A 98 -39.47 20.73 -0.11
CA ASN A 98 -39.21 21.46 1.13
C ASN A 98 -40.54 21.78 1.84
N SER A 99 -40.70 21.52 3.14
CA SER A 99 -41.47 22.39 4.06
C SER A 99 -41.47 21.93 5.54
N GLN A 100 -40.98 22.82 6.41
CA GLN A 100 -41.55 23.30 7.69
C GLN A 100 -41.67 22.36 8.92
N ASN A 101 -40.68 22.50 9.84
CA ASN A 101 -40.71 22.90 11.27
C ASN A 101 -41.66 22.23 12.32
N PRO A 102 -41.33 22.30 13.63
CA PRO A 102 -41.12 21.13 14.50
C PRO A 102 -42.12 21.06 15.66
N GLU A 103 -42.41 19.86 16.15
CA GLU A 103 -42.78 19.53 17.54
C GLU A 103 -43.07 18.01 17.61
N ASP A 104 -42.89 17.42 18.79
CA ASP A 104 -43.12 16.01 19.16
C ASP A 104 -41.97 15.01 18.94
N ALA A 105 -40.99 15.10 19.82
CA ALA A 105 -40.10 13.98 20.17
C ALA A 105 -40.78 13.05 21.20
N PRO A 106 -40.79 11.71 20.98
CA PRO A 106 -40.89 10.76 22.07
C PRO A 106 -39.52 10.14 22.35
N GLU A 107 -39.13 10.21 23.62
CA GLU A 107 -37.97 9.53 24.22
C GLU A 107 -37.83 8.09 23.71
N ARG A 108 -36.70 7.78 23.05
CA ARG A 108 -36.31 6.39 22.78
C ARG A 108 -35.02 6.08 23.51
N ASN A 109 -35.19 5.23 24.52
CA ASN A 109 -34.18 4.51 25.29
C ASN A 109 -32.95 4.15 24.45
N ILE A 110 -31.80 4.67 24.87
CA ILE A 110 -30.48 4.28 24.37
C ILE A 110 -30.17 2.89 24.92
N THR A 111 -30.66 1.84 24.25
CA THR A 111 -30.06 0.52 24.36
C THR A 111 -28.72 0.57 23.65
N LYS A 112 -27.64 0.39 24.41
CA LYS A 112 -26.26 0.22 23.91
C LYS A 112 -26.24 -0.88 22.85
N ASN A 113 -26.31 -0.50 21.58
CA ASN A 113 -26.03 -1.42 20.48
C ASN A 113 -24.55 -1.75 20.57
N VAL A 114 -24.25 -2.99 20.97
CA VAL A 114 -22.95 -3.61 20.76
C VAL A 114 -22.64 -3.49 19.27
N LYS A 115 -21.68 -2.62 18.91
CA LYS A 115 -21.16 -2.55 17.53
C LYS A 115 -20.68 -3.95 17.17
N ARG A 116 -21.43 -4.64 16.31
CA ARG A 116 -20.96 -5.88 15.70
C ARG A 116 -19.85 -5.49 14.74
N SER A 117 -18.67 -6.09 14.91
CA SER A 117 -17.55 -5.93 13.98
C SER A 117 -18.06 -6.16 12.54
N PRO A 118 -17.62 -5.37 11.55
CA PRO A 118 -18.04 -5.52 10.16
C PRO A 118 -17.83 -6.97 9.73
N THR A 119 -18.91 -7.64 9.32
CA THR A 119 -18.80 -9.00 8.78
C THR A 119 -18.19 -8.90 7.39
N PRO A 120 -17.17 -9.70 7.07
CA PRO A 120 -16.59 -9.74 5.74
C PRO A 120 -17.68 -10.03 4.71
N PHE A 121 -17.68 -9.27 3.62
CA PHE A 121 -18.59 -9.50 2.50
C PHE A 121 -17.76 -9.69 1.23
N PRO A 122 -17.99 -10.75 0.43
CA PRO A 122 -18.95 -11.85 0.64
C PRO A 122 -18.55 -12.77 1.82
N PRO A 123 -19.47 -13.60 2.33
CA PRO A 123 -19.19 -14.50 3.46
C PRO A 123 -18.18 -15.60 3.12
N ASP A 124 -18.12 -16.01 1.84
CA ASP A 124 -17.18 -17.00 1.34
C ASP A 124 -16.04 -16.35 0.54
N TYR A 125 -14.84 -16.92 0.64
CA TYR A 125 -13.70 -16.49 -0.15
C TYR A 125 -13.92 -16.75 -1.65
N ILE A 126 -13.70 -15.73 -2.47
CA ILE A 126 -13.72 -15.82 -3.93
C ILE A 126 -12.28 -15.73 -4.44
N ASP A 127 -11.77 -16.83 -5.00
CA ASP A 127 -10.47 -16.87 -5.69
C ASP A 127 -10.58 -16.18 -7.06
N CYS A 128 -9.60 -15.35 -7.41
CA CYS A 128 -9.50 -14.76 -8.74
C CYS A 128 -8.04 -14.75 -9.20
N TRP A 129 -7.81 -15.34 -10.38
CA TRP A 129 -6.50 -15.43 -11.00
C TRP A 129 -6.60 -14.97 -12.46
N ASP A 130 -6.60 -13.66 -12.65
CA ASP A 130 -6.65 -13.00 -13.95
C ASP A 130 -5.68 -11.80 -14.01
N SER A 131 -5.77 -10.98 -15.05
CA SER A 131 -4.90 -9.81 -15.24
C SER A 131 -5.41 -8.52 -14.62
N THR A 132 -6.57 -8.56 -13.99
CA THR A 132 -7.29 -7.41 -13.42
C THR A 132 -7.37 -7.45 -11.89
N HIS A 133 -7.03 -8.60 -11.30
CA HIS A 133 -6.98 -8.80 -9.86
C HIS A 133 -5.59 -9.22 -9.42
N THR A 134 -5.19 -8.76 -8.22
CA THR A 134 -3.97 -9.23 -7.60
C THR A 134 -4.16 -10.68 -7.17
N PRO A 135 -3.23 -11.57 -7.54
CA PRO A 135 -3.21 -12.93 -7.02
C PRO A 135 -2.72 -12.90 -5.57
N VAL A 136 -3.65 -12.81 -4.63
CA VAL A 136 -3.39 -12.72 -3.19
C VAL A 136 -3.26 -14.12 -2.59
N PHE A 137 -4.26 -14.95 -2.84
CA PHE A 137 -4.35 -16.34 -2.37
C PHE A 137 -5.05 -17.12 -3.48
N SER A 138 -4.56 -18.30 -3.86
CA SER A 138 -5.18 -19.05 -4.96
C SER A 138 -4.90 -20.54 -4.89
N SER A 139 -5.89 -21.31 -5.31
CA SER A 139 -5.79 -22.76 -5.58
C SER A 139 -4.71 -23.11 -6.62
N LYS A 140 -4.27 -22.14 -7.43
CA LYS A 140 -3.25 -22.31 -8.48
C LYS A 140 -1.80 -22.14 -7.97
N CYS A 141 -1.61 -21.82 -6.69
CA CYS A 141 -0.29 -21.70 -6.07
C CYS A 141 0.12 -23.02 -5.41
N ILE A 142 0.97 -23.81 -6.08
CA ILE A 142 1.50 -25.05 -5.52
C ILE A 142 2.91 -24.81 -4.97
N TYR A 143 3.29 -25.55 -3.94
CA TYR A 143 4.64 -25.53 -3.36
C TYR A 143 5.28 -26.91 -3.54
N ASP A 144 6.54 -26.95 -3.95
CA ASP A 144 7.28 -28.20 -4.10
C ASP A 144 7.58 -28.87 -2.76
N GLU A 145 8.07 -30.12 -2.79
CA GLU A 145 8.43 -30.91 -1.60
C GLU A 145 9.52 -30.26 -0.74
N LYS A 146 10.27 -29.30 -1.30
CA LYS A 146 11.30 -28.52 -0.59
C LYS A 146 10.73 -27.22 -0.02
N GLY A 147 9.41 -27.01 -0.12
CA GLY A 147 8.68 -25.81 0.29
C GLY A 147 8.94 -24.59 -0.60
N ARG A 148 9.59 -24.76 -1.76
CA ARG A 148 9.78 -23.66 -2.72
C ARG A 148 8.48 -23.49 -3.49
N ARG A 149 8.02 -22.26 -3.68
CA ARG A 149 6.84 -22.01 -4.51
C ARG A 149 7.09 -22.54 -5.91
N GLU A 150 6.20 -23.42 -6.37
CA GLU A 150 6.15 -23.90 -7.74
C GLU A 150 4.95 -23.23 -8.42
N ILE A 151 5.21 -22.14 -9.14
CA ILE A 151 4.15 -21.51 -9.92
C ILE A 151 3.91 -22.41 -11.14
N ILE A 152 2.74 -23.05 -11.18
CA ILE A 152 2.25 -23.74 -12.36
C ILE A 152 1.67 -22.68 -13.29
N THR A 153 2.45 -22.31 -14.30
CA THR A 153 1.94 -21.51 -15.43
C THR A 153 1.88 -22.40 -16.65
N MET A 154 0.78 -22.40 -17.41
CA MET A 154 0.75 -23.07 -18.70
C MET A 154 1.55 -22.28 -19.73
N ASP A 155 2.48 -22.94 -20.43
CA ASP A 155 3.09 -22.42 -21.66
C ASP A 155 2.08 -22.52 -22.80
N GLN A 156 1.65 -21.38 -23.32
CA GLN A 156 0.64 -21.33 -24.37
C GLN A 156 1.18 -21.72 -25.75
N ASN A 157 2.51 -21.78 -25.95
CA ASN A 157 3.09 -22.19 -27.22
C ASN A 157 3.28 -23.71 -27.35
N SER A 158 3.31 -24.42 -26.22
CA SER A 158 3.65 -25.84 -26.19
C SER A 158 2.65 -26.71 -25.43
N ASN A 159 1.58 -26.14 -24.85
CA ASN A 159 0.69 -26.84 -23.92
C ASN A 159 1.48 -27.58 -22.81
N SER A 160 2.64 -27.05 -22.42
CA SER A 160 3.49 -27.63 -21.37
C SER A 160 3.35 -26.86 -20.06
N ILE A 161 3.45 -27.57 -18.95
CA ILE A 161 3.45 -26.96 -17.62
C ILE A 161 4.83 -26.35 -17.38
N ILE A 162 4.93 -25.02 -17.31
CA ILE A 162 6.13 -24.35 -16.83
C ILE A 162 6.06 -24.31 -15.31
N LYS A 163 6.97 -25.05 -14.67
CA LYS A 163 7.26 -24.98 -13.23
C LYS A 163 8.30 -23.89 -13.00
N LYS A 164 7.88 -22.73 -12.49
CA LYS A 164 8.82 -21.70 -11.99
C LYS A 164 8.97 -21.82 -10.49
N HIS A 165 10.19 -22.09 -10.04
CA HIS A 165 10.51 -22.03 -8.61
C HIS A 165 10.77 -20.60 -8.17
N SER A 166 10.18 -20.16 -7.04
CA SER A 166 10.61 -18.92 -6.40
C SER A 166 12.08 -19.02 -6.01
N LYS A 167 12.82 -17.90 -6.11
CA LYS A 167 14.16 -17.80 -5.54
C LYS A 167 14.02 -17.91 -4.02
N PHE A 168 14.91 -18.65 -3.37
CA PHE A 168 14.97 -18.69 -1.90
C PHE A 168 15.06 -17.26 -1.34
N CYS A 169 14.18 -16.92 -0.40
CA CYS A 169 14.26 -15.68 0.34
C CYS A 169 15.63 -15.61 1.03
N ARG A 170 16.31 -14.48 0.85
CA ARG A 170 17.61 -14.22 1.48
C ARG A 170 17.39 -13.33 2.68
N PHE A 171 17.54 -13.87 3.88
CA PHE A 171 17.25 -13.12 5.12
C PHE A 171 18.50 -12.54 5.78
N ARG A 172 19.62 -12.34 5.06
CA ARG A 172 20.89 -11.94 5.68
C ARG A 172 20.80 -10.59 6.40
N GLY A 173 20.13 -9.60 5.81
CA GLY A 173 19.92 -8.29 6.41
C GLY A 173 19.04 -8.37 7.66
N PHE A 174 17.93 -9.09 7.56
CA PHE A 174 17.00 -9.28 8.68
C PHE A 174 17.61 -10.10 9.83
N HIS A 175 18.38 -11.15 9.52
CA HIS A 175 19.15 -11.92 10.50
C HIS A 175 20.22 -11.05 11.19
N SER A 176 20.92 -10.19 10.44
CA SER A 176 21.87 -9.25 11.03
C SER A 176 21.18 -8.19 11.89
N PHE A 177 19.97 -7.74 11.54
CA PHE A 177 19.19 -6.83 12.38
C PHE A 177 18.96 -7.43 13.77
N PHE A 178 18.36 -8.62 13.87
CA PHE A 178 18.10 -9.24 15.18
C PHE A 178 19.35 -9.64 15.95
N ASN A 179 20.43 -10.01 15.26
CA ASN A 179 21.66 -10.42 15.94
C ASN A 179 22.53 -9.25 16.40
N ASP A 180 22.65 -8.21 15.58
CA ASP A 180 23.69 -7.20 15.73
C ASP A 180 23.13 -5.81 16.08
N VAL A 181 21.83 -5.55 15.84
CA VAL A 181 21.24 -4.20 15.94
C VAL A 181 20.10 -4.12 16.95
N ALA A 182 19.18 -5.09 16.94
CA ALA A 182 18.05 -5.13 17.85
C ALA A 182 18.49 -5.48 19.27
N ASN A 183 17.95 -4.77 20.24
CA ASN A 183 18.18 -5.05 21.65
C ASN A 183 17.41 -6.31 22.10
N ALA A 184 17.68 -6.77 23.32
CA ALA A 184 17.10 -8.03 23.80
C ALA A 184 15.57 -7.98 23.96
N SER A 185 15.00 -6.81 24.31
CA SER A 185 13.55 -6.63 24.41
C SER A 185 12.93 -6.68 23.03
N GLU A 186 13.44 -5.89 22.07
CA GLU A 186 12.95 -5.85 20.68
C GLU A 186 12.88 -7.26 20.06
N VAL A 187 13.89 -8.10 20.33
CA VAL A 187 13.93 -9.49 19.86
C VAL A 187 12.85 -10.33 20.54
N GLU A 188 12.75 -10.26 21.86
CA GLU A 188 11.80 -11.05 22.64
C GLU A 188 10.36 -10.67 22.32
N ASP A 189 10.07 -9.37 22.30
CA ASP A 189 8.79 -8.78 21.93
C ASP A 189 8.35 -9.23 20.53
N PHE A 190 9.23 -9.10 19.53
CA PHE A 190 8.91 -9.52 18.17
C PHE A 190 8.61 -11.02 18.09
N PHE A 191 9.50 -11.88 18.58
CA PHE A 191 9.33 -13.32 18.38
C PHE A 191 8.25 -13.95 19.26
N LEU A 192 8.02 -13.41 20.46
CA LEU A 192 7.05 -13.98 21.40
C LEU A 192 5.67 -13.34 21.33
N ARG A 193 5.57 -12.05 20.94
CA ARG A 193 4.30 -11.31 20.91
C ARG A 193 3.86 -11.00 19.49
N THR A 194 4.70 -10.31 18.71
CA THR A 194 4.27 -9.72 17.43
C THR A 194 4.19 -10.75 16.29
N LEU A 195 5.22 -11.57 16.10
CA LEU A 195 5.29 -12.56 15.01
C LEU A 195 4.14 -13.57 15.06
N PRO A 196 3.75 -14.17 16.20
CA PRO A 196 2.58 -15.06 16.25
C PRO A 196 1.29 -14.39 15.74
N LYS A 197 1.09 -13.11 16.04
CA LYS A 197 -0.09 -12.34 15.59
C LYS A 197 -0.04 -12.03 14.09
N ILE A 198 1.14 -11.71 13.55
CA ILE A 198 1.36 -11.58 12.09
C ILE A 198 0.98 -12.89 11.39
N ILE A 199 1.39 -14.03 11.96
CA ILE A 199 1.09 -15.35 11.43
C ILE A 199 -0.42 -15.63 11.46
N ASP A 200 -1.09 -15.37 12.59
CA ASP A 200 -2.55 -15.52 12.72
C ASP A 200 -3.30 -14.69 11.66
N LEU A 201 -2.96 -13.40 11.53
CA LEU A 201 -3.54 -12.52 10.52
C LEU A 201 -3.32 -13.05 9.11
N ALA A 202 -2.11 -13.52 8.79
CA ALA A 202 -1.80 -14.02 7.46
C ALA A 202 -2.61 -15.27 7.11
N LEU A 203 -2.77 -16.18 8.08
CA LEU A 203 -3.57 -17.40 7.97
C LEU A 203 -5.06 -17.10 7.79
N ARG A 204 -5.56 -16.00 8.35
CA ARG A 204 -6.98 -15.62 8.25
C ARG A 204 -7.33 -14.83 6.99
N ILE A 205 -6.44 -14.76 6.01
CA ILE A 205 -6.67 -14.01 4.77
C ILE A 205 -7.97 -14.35 4.04
N PRO A 206 -8.44 -15.62 3.97
CA PRO A 206 -9.68 -15.87 3.26
C PRO A 206 -10.92 -15.42 4.01
N GLU A 207 -10.83 -15.32 5.33
CA GLU A 207 -11.89 -14.79 6.20
C GLU A 207 -11.91 -13.27 6.13
N ILE A 208 -10.74 -12.62 6.20
CA ILE A 208 -10.60 -11.16 6.32
C ILE A 208 -10.73 -10.46 4.95
N CYS A 209 -10.19 -11.08 3.90
CA CYS A 209 -10.16 -10.57 2.53
C CYS A 209 -10.89 -11.53 1.56
N PRO A 210 -12.20 -11.76 1.72
CA PRO A 210 -12.95 -12.71 0.89
C PRO A 210 -13.15 -12.23 -0.55
N LYS A 211 -13.02 -10.93 -0.81
CA LYS A 211 -13.12 -10.34 -2.14
C LYS A 211 -11.76 -10.32 -2.84
N PRO A 212 -11.70 -10.68 -4.14
CA PRO A 212 -10.56 -10.38 -4.99
C PRO A 212 -10.18 -8.91 -4.92
N ILE A 213 -8.89 -8.65 -4.76
CA ILE A 213 -8.34 -7.29 -4.76
C ILE A 213 -8.13 -6.87 -6.21
N ARG A 214 -8.92 -5.90 -6.69
CA ARG A 214 -8.75 -5.33 -8.04
C ARG A 214 -7.47 -4.52 -8.13
N ILE A 215 -6.79 -4.65 -9.26
CA ILE A 215 -5.67 -3.80 -9.63
C ILE A 215 -6.24 -2.45 -10.10
N LEU A 216 -5.68 -1.36 -9.59
CA LEU A 216 -5.85 -0.01 -10.11
C LEU A 216 -5.05 0.10 -11.41
N LEU A 217 -5.66 -0.32 -12.51
CA LEU A 217 -5.05 -0.43 -13.83
C LEU A 217 -4.71 0.94 -14.41
N ALA A 218 -3.64 0.99 -15.20
CA ALA A 218 -3.30 2.15 -16.00
C ALA A 218 -4.40 2.47 -17.02
N ARG A 219 -4.64 3.77 -17.18
CA ARG A 219 -5.61 4.42 -18.07
C ARG A 219 -7.06 4.24 -17.65
N GLU A 220 -7.30 3.80 -16.42
CA GLU A 220 -8.63 3.74 -15.81
C GLU A 220 -8.66 4.48 -14.46
N GLU A 221 -9.62 5.38 -14.28
CA GLU A 221 -9.92 5.91 -12.94
C GLU A 221 -10.61 4.82 -12.12
N SER A 222 -10.05 4.52 -10.95
CA SER A 222 -10.55 3.45 -10.11
C SER A 222 -10.16 3.71 -8.65
N GLN A 223 -10.88 3.08 -7.72
CA GLN A 223 -10.56 3.17 -6.31
C GLN A 223 -10.82 1.86 -5.58
N ILE A 224 -10.10 1.67 -4.49
CA ILE A 224 -10.33 0.60 -3.53
C ILE A 224 -10.28 1.18 -2.11
N THR A 225 -11.21 0.76 -1.27
CA THR A 225 -11.23 1.11 0.15
C THR A 225 -11.07 -0.18 0.95
N LEU A 226 -10.08 -0.20 1.84
CA LEU A 226 -9.76 -1.34 2.70
C LEU A 226 -9.87 -0.91 4.16
N THR A 227 -10.26 -1.83 5.04
CA THR A 227 -10.13 -1.61 6.49
C THR A 227 -8.69 -1.78 6.93
N GLN A 228 -8.29 -1.18 8.06
CA GLN A 228 -6.97 -1.38 8.64
C GLN A 228 -6.72 -2.88 8.94
N LEU A 229 -7.74 -3.62 9.36
CA LEU A 229 -7.68 -5.09 9.52
C LEU A 229 -7.32 -5.80 8.19
N GLN A 230 -7.96 -5.43 7.08
CA GLN A 230 -7.64 -6.00 5.76
C GLN A 230 -6.21 -5.65 5.34
N ILE A 231 -5.79 -4.41 5.57
CA ILE A 231 -4.43 -3.95 5.27
C ILE A 231 -3.41 -4.72 6.10
N ALA A 232 -3.62 -4.86 7.41
CA ALA A 232 -2.74 -5.62 8.30
C ALA A 232 -2.62 -7.10 7.88
N CYS A 233 -3.73 -7.71 7.45
CA CYS A 233 -3.73 -9.07 6.92
C CYS A 233 -2.93 -9.22 5.62
N LEU A 234 -3.10 -8.28 4.68
CA LEU A 234 -2.36 -8.26 3.41
C LEU A 234 -0.87 -7.99 3.64
N LEU A 235 -0.53 -7.05 4.52
CA LEU A 235 0.85 -6.75 4.88
C LEU A 235 1.51 -7.88 5.65
N SER A 236 0.76 -8.63 6.47
CA SER A 236 1.26 -9.84 7.14
C SER A 236 1.67 -10.91 6.12
N ASN A 237 0.89 -11.08 5.05
CA ASN A 237 1.22 -11.96 3.93
C ASN A 237 2.46 -11.47 3.14
N ALA A 238 2.55 -10.17 2.86
CA ALA A 238 3.75 -9.55 2.25
C ALA A 238 5.01 -9.75 3.11
N PHE A 239 4.90 -9.55 4.42
CA PHE A 239 5.98 -9.73 5.39
C PHE A 239 6.48 -11.19 5.41
N LEU A 240 5.55 -12.15 5.43
CA LEU A 240 5.88 -13.58 5.36
C LEU A 240 6.23 -14.07 3.95
N CYS A 241 6.27 -13.17 2.97
CA CYS A 241 6.60 -13.43 1.58
C CYS A 241 5.67 -14.45 0.88
N THR A 242 4.38 -14.46 1.19
CA THR A 242 3.44 -15.49 0.71
C THR A 242 2.84 -15.19 -0.66
N PHE A 243 2.96 -13.97 -1.21
CA PHE A 243 2.36 -13.63 -2.51
C PHE A 243 3.08 -14.27 -3.73
N PRO A 244 2.33 -14.83 -4.72
CA PRO A 244 2.84 -15.66 -5.82
C PRO A 244 3.54 -14.99 -6.96
N LEU A 245 2.92 -13.96 -7.50
CA LEU A 245 3.40 -13.28 -8.68
C LEU A 245 3.85 -11.92 -8.20
N GLN A 246 5.17 -11.71 -8.22
CA GLN A 246 5.78 -10.50 -7.72
C GLN A 246 6.79 -9.95 -8.72
N GLY A 247 6.80 -8.61 -8.87
CA GLY A 247 7.86 -7.92 -9.58
C GLY A 247 7.92 -8.26 -11.07
N GLY A 248 6.77 -8.29 -11.73
CA GLY A 248 6.73 -8.65 -13.14
C GLY A 248 5.36 -8.57 -13.79
N ILE A 249 5.39 -8.79 -15.10
CA ILE A 249 4.27 -8.75 -16.03
C ILE A 249 3.14 -9.68 -15.57
N LEU A 250 1.99 -9.15 -15.19
CA LEU A 250 0.75 -9.91 -15.30
C LEU A 250 0.31 -9.85 -16.77
N TRP A 251 0.16 -11.02 -17.39
CA TRP A 251 -0.27 -11.12 -18.78
C TRP A 251 -1.79 -11.01 -18.85
N SER A 252 -2.29 -10.09 -19.67
CA SER A 252 -3.72 -10.08 -20.03
C SER A 252 -4.12 -11.42 -20.65
N HIS A 253 -5.11 -12.08 -20.03
CA HIS A 253 -5.67 -13.35 -20.50
C HIS A 253 -6.82 -13.12 -21.50
N SER A 254 -7.20 -11.88 -21.80
CA SER A 254 -8.45 -11.57 -22.52
C SER A 254 -8.31 -11.46 -24.05
N SER A 255 -7.15 -11.76 -24.65
CA SER A 255 -6.95 -11.63 -26.10
C SER A 255 -6.27 -12.85 -26.71
N THR A 256 -6.97 -13.50 -27.65
CA THR A 256 -6.44 -14.52 -28.58
C THR A 256 -5.44 -13.95 -29.58
N ASP A 257 -5.36 -12.63 -29.70
CA ASP A 257 -4.39 -11.92 -30.53
C ASP A 257 -3.11 -11.66 -29.72
N GLU A 258 -2.05 -12.43 -30.00
CA GLU A 258 -0.73 -12.30 -29.34
C GLU A 258 -0.14 -10.89 -29.45
N LYS A 259 -0.52 -10.13 -30.49
CA LYS A 259 -0.04 -8.76 -30.72
C LYS A 259 -0.70 -7.72 -29.81
N LYS A 260 -1.76 -8.08 -29.06
CA LYS A 260 -2.52 -7.17 -28.17
C LYS A 260 -2.38 -7.46 -26.67
N LYS A 261 -1.55 -8.43 -26.26
CA LYS A 261 -1.33 -8.74 -24.84
C LYS A 261 -0.62 -7.57 -24.12
N ARG A 262 -1.38 -6.72 -23.44
CA ARG A 262 -0.83 -5.65 -22.58
C ARG A 262 -0.20 -6.26 -21.34
N ARG A 263 1.00 -5.76 -21.01
CA ARG A 263 1.74 -6.12 -19.80
C ARG A 263 1.26 -5.21 -18.65
N VAL A 264 0.65 -5.79 -17.62
CA VAL A 264 0.35 -5.07 -16.37
C VAL A 264 1.59 -5.13 -15.48
N ILE A 265 2.07 -3.97 -15.04
CA ILE A 265 3.32 -3.85 -14.27
C ILE A 265 2.99 -3.25 -12.90
N ILE A 266 2.99 -4.07 -11.87
CA ILE A 266 2.82 -3.67 -10.46
C ILE A 266 4.16 -3.76 -9.71
N PRO A 267 4.34 -3.00 -8.60
CA PRO A 267 5.52 -3.12 -7.76
C PRO A 267 5.70 -4.53 -7.14
N GLU A 268 6.84 -4.74 -6.50
CA GLU A 268 7.04 -5.91 -5.63
C GLU A 268 6.48 -5.60 -4.24
N SER A 269 5.77 -6.57 -3.64
CA SER A 269 5.14 -6.39 -2.33
C SER A 269 5.72 -7.28 -1.23
N ASN A 270 6.43 -8.37 -1.53
CA ASN A 270 7.04 -9.18 -0.47
C ASN A 270 8.30 -8.51 0.03
N PHE A 271 8.59 -8.75 1.31
CA PHE A 271 9.67 -8.06 2.00
C PHE A 271 11.03 -8.76 1.81
N ASP A 272 11.12 -9.78 0.95
CA ASP A 272 12.33 -10.57 0.74
C ASP A 272 13.53 -9.72 0.31
N ARG A 273 13.30 -8.68 -0.49
CA ARG A 273 14.35 -7.75 -0.87
C ARG A 273 14.84 -6.92 0.29
N LEU A 274 13.96 -6.48 1.20
CA LEU A 274 14.32 -5.73 2.40
C LEU A 274 15.16 -6.62 3.31
N TYR A 275 14.74 -7.88 3.49
CA TYR A 275 15.46 -8.87 4.28
C TYR A 275 16.82 -9.24 3.70
N ALA A 276 17.01 -9.07 2.39
CA ALA A 276 18.27 -9.37 1.71
C ALA A 276 19.30 -8.24 1.81
N VAL A 277 18.89 -7.00 2.09
CA VAL A 277 19.81 -5.85 2.08
C VAL A 277 20.80 -5.93 3.24
N HIS A 278 22.09 -6.00 2.90
CA HIS A 278 23.19 -5.93 3.86
C HIS A 278 24.42 -5.31 3.21
N TYR A 279 25.32 -4.75 4.02
CA TYR A 279 26.63 -4.28 3.60
C TYR A 279 27.72 -5.00 4.41
N LYS A 280 28.63 -5.72 3.73
CA LYS A 280 29.68 -6.54 4.37
C LYS A 280 29.14 -7.46 5.48
N GLY A 281 27.99 -8.07 5.23
CA GLY A 281 27.31 -8.97 6.17
C GLY A 281 26.43 -8.29 7.22
N LYS A 282 26.44 -6.95 7.32
CA LYS A 282 25.75 -6.20 8.36
C LYS A 282 24.51 -5.47 7.85
N CYS A 283 23.48 -5.40 8.69
CA CYS A 283 22.32 -4.55 8.48
C CYS A 283 22.74 -3.07 8.49
N SER A 284 22.33 -2.31 7.48
CA SER A 284 22.58 -0.86 7.42
C SER A 284 21.60 -0.10 8.32
N LYS A 285 21.98 1.09 8.79
CA LYS A 285 21.12 1.95 9.63
C LYS A 285 19.74 2.22 9.01
N SER A 286 19.68 2.51 7.71
CA SER A 286 18.41 2.76 7.01
C SER A 286 17.49 1.54 7.06
N VAL A 287 18.00 0.36 6.69
CA VAL A 287 17.25 -0.91 6.79
C VAL A 287 16.79 -1.19 8.22
N ALA A 288 17.65 -0.95 9.23
CA ALA A 288 17.26 -1.13 10.62
C ALA A 288 16.11 -0.18 11.04
N ALA A 289 16.16 1.09 10.62
CA ALA A 289 15.09 2.05 10.88
C ALA A 289 13.77 1.64 10.21
N LYS A 290 13.81 1.19 8.96
CA LYS A 290 12.62 0.66 8.26
C LYS A 290 12.03 -0.55 8.98
N LEU A 291 12.88 -1.49 9.38
CA LEU A 291 12.44 -2.67 10.12
C LEU A 291 11.78 -2.27 11.43
N ARG A 292 12.32 -1.29 12.17
CA ARG A 292 11.67 -0.79 13.39
C ARG A 292 10.29 -0.19 13.13
N CYS A 293 10.14 0.66 12.12
CA CYS A 293 8.83 1.23 11.78
C CYS A 293 7.81 0.14 11.44
N ILE A 294 8.20 -0.81 10.60
CA ILE A 294 7.35 -1.95 10.18
C ILE A 294 6.97 -2.84 11.37
N LEU A 295 7.95 -3.17 12.24
CA LEU A 295 7.70 -4.02 13.40
C LEU A 295 6.83 -3.32 14.44
N HIS A 296 7.04 -2.02 14.64
CA HIS A 296 6.20 -1.19 15.50
C HIS A 296 4.76 -1.12 14.95
N TYR A 297 4.57 -0.89 13.65
CA TYR A 297 3.25 -0.98 13.01
C TYR A 297 2.55 -2.29 13.36
N PHE A 298 3.22 -3.44 13.18
CA PHE A 298 2.62 -4.74 13.49
C PHE A 298 2.31 -4.90 14.98
N ASP A 299 3.17 -4.45 15.89
CA ASP A 299 2.91 -4.53 17.34
C ASP A 299 1.67 -3.69 17.72
N THR A 300 1.61 -2.45 17.22
CA THR A 300 0.51 -1.50 17.47
C THR A 300 -0.80 -1.99 16.87
N ILE A 301 -0.83 -2.30 15.57
CA ILE A 301 -2.09 -2.66 14.89
C ILE A 301 -2.65 -4.00 15.37
N THR A 302 -1.80 -4.99 15.67
CA THR A 302 -2.28 -6.29 16.16
C THR A 302 -2.85 -6.19 17.57
N THR A 303 -2.24 -5.39 18.43
CA THR A 303 -2.76 -5.09 19.78
C THR A 303 -4.09 -4.34 19.70
N ARG A 304 -4.21 -3.37 18.79
CA ARG A 304 -5.45 -2.64 18.54
C ARG A 304 -6.57 -3.55 18.04
N ILE A 305 -6.28 -4.47 17.12
CA ILE A 305 -7.24 -5.44 16.59
C ILE A 305 -7.75 -6.39 17.70
N GLU A 306 -6.86 -6.87 18.57
CA GLU A 306 -7.25 -7.70 19.73
C GLU A 306 -8.17 -6.95 20.71
N GLY A 307 -7.97 -5.64 20.86
CA GLY A 307 -8.84 -4.75 21.62
C GLY A 307 -10.20 -4.45 20.97
N GLY A 308 -10.50 -5.06 19.81
CA GLY A 308 -11.74 -4.82 19.06
C GLY A 308 -11.69 -3.61 18.12
N GLY A 309 -10.51 -3.05 17.87
CA GLY A 309 -10.29 -1.97 16.90
C GLY A 309 -10.00 -2.47 15.49
N GLY A 310 -9.33 -1.63 14.68
CA GLY A 310 -8.97 -1.97 13.29
C GLY A 310 -10.09 -1.77 12.26
N GLU A 311 -11.16 -1.10 12.65
CA GLU A 311 -12.31 -0.77 11.78
C GLU A 311 -12.07 0.47 10.90
N GLY A 312 -11.01 1.23 11.17
CA GLY A 312 -10.59 2.37 10.36
C GLY A 312 -10.41 1.98 8.89
N LYS A 313 -10.54 2.93 7.98
CA LYS A 313 -10.44 2.66 6.54
C LYS A 313 -9.39 3.53 5.88
N VAL A 314 -8.80 2.99 4.81
CA VAL A 314 -7.92 3.71 3.90
C VAL A 314 -8.46 3.54 2.48
N THR A 315 -8.58 4.65 1.76
CA THR A 315 -9.00 4.66 0.35
C THR A 315 -7.81 4.98 -0.53
N PHE A 316 -7.60 4.15 -1.54
CA PHE A 316 -6.59 4.33 -2.59
C PHE A 316 -7.32 4.58 -3.91
N ARG A 317 -7.11 5.73 -4.53
CA ARG A 317 -7.72 6.09 -5.80
C ARG A 317 -6.65 6.39 -6.83
N ARG A 318 -6.79 5.86 -8.04
CA ARG A 318 -6.03 6.26 -9.22
C ARG A 318 -6.81 7.35 -9.96
N ASN A 319 -6.17 8.48 -10.21
CA ASN A 319 -6.74 9.60 -10.97
C ASN A 319 -6.06 9.73 -12.32
N ILE A 320 -6.82 10.26 -13.29
CA ILE A 320 -6.34 10.49 -14.65
C ILE A 320 -6.57 11.95 -15.03
N LEU A 321 -5.58 12.54 -15.71
CA LEU A 321 -5.76 13.83 -16.34
C LEU A 321 -6.49 13.64 -17.67
N GLU A 322 -7.82 13.77 -17.66
CA GLU A 322 -8.64 13.62 -18.87
C GLU A 322 -8.28 14.65 -19.95
N ARG A 323 -8.01 15.89 -19.54
CA ARG A 323 -7.69 16.99 -20.45
C ARG A 323 -6.56 17.84 -19.88
N GLU A 324 -5.52 18.02 -20.68
CA GLU A 324 -4.43 18.93 -20.34
C GLU A 324 -4.91 20.39 -20.38
N PRO A 325 -4.50 21.22 -19.40
CA PRO A 325 -4.77 22.66 -19.44
C PRO A 325 -4.15 23.33 -20.66
N GLN A 326 -4.81 24.38 -21.17
CA GLN A 326 -4.24 25.25 -22.20
C GLN A 326 -3.30 26.27 -21.54
N TRP A 327 -2.13 25.81 -21.09
CA TRP A 327 -1.17 26.60 -20.31
C TRP A 327 -0.83 27.97 -20.91
N THR A 328 -0.65 28.01 -22.24
CA THR A 328 -0.28 29.25 -22.97
C THR A 328 -1.42 30.25 -23.08
N GLU A 329 -2.66 29.85 -22.76
CA GLU A 329 -3.86 30.69 -22.83
C GLU A 329 -4.44 31.01 -21.45
N SER A 330 -3.92 30.35 -20.40
CA SER A 330 -4.43 30.51 -19.03
C SER A 330 -4.28 31.94 -18.52
N ARG A 331 -5.39 32.56 -18.13
CA ARG A 331 -5.44 33.90 -17.53
C ARG A 331 -5.44 33.87 -16.01
N LYS A 332 -5.30 32.69 -15.41
CA LYS A 332 -5.22 32.55 -13.95
C LYS A 332 -3.96 33.23 -13.45
N VAL A 333 -4.09 34.04 -12.40
CA VAL A 333 -2.98 34.79 -11.80
C VAL A 333 -2.21 33.86 -10.87
N ILE A 334 -0.88 33.94 -10.90
CA ILE A 334 -0.05 33.19 -9.97
C ILE A 334 -0.41 33.56 -8.53
N GLY A 335 -0.78 32.54 -7.76
CA GLY A 335 -1.29 32.66 -6.40
C GLY A 335 -0.21 32.85 -5.34
N GLU A 336 -0.61 32.71 -4.08
CA GLU A 336 0.29 32.71 -2.94
C GLU A 336 0.97 31.35 -2.76
N MET A 337 2.24 31.37 -2.36
CA MET A 337 3.00 30.22 -1.89
C MET A 337 3.46 30.52 -0.47
N VAL A 338 3.04 29.70 0.49
CA VAL A 338 3.64 29.68 1.83
C VAL A 338 4.99 28.99 1.70
N ILE A 339 6.06 29.63 2.16
CA ILE A 339 7.43 29.11 2.04
C ILE A 339 7.93 28.80 3.44
N ASP A 340 8.19 27.52 3.69
CA ASP A 340 8.63 26.98 4.96
C ASP A 340 10.07 26.45 4.84
N GLU A 341 10.91 26.82 5.79
CA GLU A 341 12.33 26.48 5.82
C GLU A 341 12.63 25.22 6.63
N GLU A 342 11.77 24.89 7.60
CA GLU A 342 12.09 23.96 8.68
C GLU A 342 11.18 22.73 8.64
N SER A 343 9.88 22.91 8.38
CA SER A 343 8.90 21.83 8.50
C SER A 343 9.07 20.74 7.44
N LEU A 344 8.79 19.50 7.84
CA LEU A 344 8.59 18.37 6.95
C LEU A 344 7.13 18.33 6.47
N ILE A 345 6.86 17.63 5.38
CA ILE A 345 5.52 17.64 4.76
C ILE A 345 4.49 17.03 5.71
N GLU A 346 4.83 15.90 6.33
CA GLU A 346 4.03 15.16 7.31
C GLU A 346 3.88 15.85 8.67
N ASP A 347 4.62 16.91 8.94
CA ASP A 347 4.58 17.66 10.20
C ASP A 347 3.94 19.04 10.05
N CYS A 348 3.53 19.42 8.82
CA CYS A 348 2.86 20.69 8.57
C CYS A 348 1.47 20.70 9.22
N THR A 349 1.23 21.67 10.10
CA THR A 349 -0.04 21.83 10.84
C THR A 349 -0.72 23.16 10.50
N GLY A 350 -2.05 23.23 10.62
CA GLY A 350 -2.82 24.46 10.43
C GLY A 350 -4.30 24.20 10.17
N LYS A 351 -5.04 25.26 9.82
CA LYS A 351 -6.51 25.23 9.75
C LYS A 351 -7.05 24.80 8.39
N GLU A 352 -6.20 24.75 7.37
CA GLU A 352 -6.56 24.27 6.04
C GLU A 352 -6.63 22.75 5.94
N LYS A 353 -7.30 22.24 4.91
CA LYS A 353 -7.21 20.84 4.52
C LYS A 353 -5.96 20.63 3.70
N TYR A 354 -5.05 19.84 4.23
CA TYR A 354 -3.78 19.55 3.59
C TYR A 354 -3.87 18.37 2.64
N LEU A 355 -3.30 18.55 1.46
CA LEU A 355 -2.99 17.47 0.53
C LEU A 355 -1.48 17.33 0.50
N GLU A 356 -0.97 16.30 1.16
CA GLU A 356 0.44 16.07 1.39
C GLU A 356 1.05 15.31 0.21
N MET A 357 2.11 15.87 -0.38
CA MET A 357 2.70 15.30 -1.58
C MET A 357 3.74 14.23 -1.24
N ASP A 358 3.51 13.02 -1.75
CA ASP A 358 4.52 11.97 -1.86
C ASP A 358 5.29 12.14 -3.16
N PHE A 359 6.61 12.31 -3.07
CA PHE A 359 7.54 12.44 -4.19
C PHE A 359 7.82 11.08 -4.81
N ALA A 360 6.76 10.49 -5.34
CA ALA A 360 6.70 9.09 -5.68
C ALA A 360 7.66 8.67 -6.80
N ASN A 361 7.92 7.38 -6.85
CA ASN A 361 8.33 6.72 -8.07
C ASN A 361 7.08 6.35 -8.89
N ARG A 362 7.23 6.26 -10.22
CA ARG A 362 6.16 5.74 -11.10
C ARG A 362 5.68 4.34 -10.69
N MET A 363 6.54 3.57 -10.03
CA MET A 363 6.17 2.37 -9.27
C MET A 363 5.99 2.79 -7.81
N ILE A 364 4.75 2.99 -7.37
CA ILE A 364 4.45 3.52 -6.03
C ILE A 364 5.20 2.74 -4.93
N GLY A 365 5.73 3.47 -3.94
CA GLY A 365 6.58 2.95 -2.85
C GLY A 365 8.06 2.81 -3.23
N GLY A 366 8.41 3.00 -4.51
CA GLY A 366 9.79 3.10 -4.97
C GLY A 366 10.71 1.99 -4.48
N GLY A 367 11.72 2.36 -3.68
CA GLY A 367 12.72 1.47 -3.10
C GLY A 367 12.45 1.05 -1.66
N VAL A 368 11.21 1.18 -1.15
CA VAL A 368 10.88 0.98 0.28
C VAL A 368 11.20 -0.44 0.75
N LEU A 369 10.90 -1.45 -0.05
CA LEU A 369 11.28 -2.85 0.23
C LEU A 369 12.72 -3.18 -0.19
N GLY A 370 13.58 -2.18 -0.36
CA GLY A 370 14.97 -2.32 -0.72
C GLY A 370 15.85 -1.29 -0.03
N LYS A 371 16.78 -0.69 -0.81
CA LYS A 371 17.78 0.26 -0.30
C LYS A 371 17.29 1.71 -0.25
N GLY A 372 16.16 2.05 -0.88
CA GLY A 372 15.67 3.45 -0.95
C GLY A 372 15.43 4.00 0.46
N CYS A 373 15.70 5.26 0.71
CA CYS A 373 15.55 5.85 2.05
C CYS A 373 15.45 7.37 1.92
N ILE A 374 14.66 7.82 0.94
CA ILE A 374 14.35 9.22 0.71
C ILE A 374 12.87 9.45 1.06
N GLN A 375 12.30 10.58 0.64
CA GLN A 375 11.00 11.05 1.12
C GLN A 375 9.86 10.01 0.94
N GLU A 376 9.69 9.43 -0.25
CA GLU A 376 8.67 8.38 -0.49
C GLU A 376 8.86 7.18 0.45
N GLU A 377 10.07 6.61 0.54
CA GLU A 377 10.27 5.43 1.39
C GLU A 377 10.13 5.72 2.88
N ILE A 378 10.51 6.91 3.34
CA ILE A 378 10.32 7.34 4.73
C ILE A 378 8.82 7.43 5.00
N ARG A 379 8.06 8.10 4.11
CA ARG A 379 6.61 8.25 4.25
C ARG A 379 5.90 6.89 4.31
N PHE A 380 6.30 5.96 3.45
CA PHE A 380 5.77 4.59 3.45
C PHE A 380 6.18 3.75 4.67
N CYS A 381 7.23 4.13 5.41
CA CYS A 381 7.59 3.48 6.67
C CYS A 381 6.77 4.03 7.83
N ILE A 382 6.66 5.35 7.96
CA ILE A 382 5.91 5.96 9.07
C ILE A 382 4.40 5.77 8.91
N ASN A 383 3.88 5.81 7.68
CA ASN A 383 2.52 5.40 7.35
C ASN A 383 2.56 4.01 6.70
N THR A 384 2.90 2.97 7.48
CA THR A 384 3.15 1.61 6.98
C THR A 384 1.99 1.04 6.12
N GLU A 385 0.75 1.48 6.35
CA GLU A 385 -0.42 1.11 5.56
C GLU A 385 -0.30 1.45 4.06
N LEU A 386 0.51 2.45 3.70
CA LEU A 386 0.77 2.81 2.31
C LEU A 386 1.42 1.66 1.51
N LEU A 387 2.17 0.77 2.17
CA LEU A 387 2.84 -0.37 1.52
C LEU A 387 1.86 -1.29 0.81
N VAL A 388 0.60 -1.38 1.26
CA VAL A 388 -0.40 -2.25 0.63
C VAL A 388 -0.72 -1.81 -0.80
N SER A 389 -0.53 -0.52 -1.12
CA SER A 389 -0.73 0.01 -2.48
C SER A 389 0.17 -0.65 -3.52
N THR A 390 1.34 -1.15 -3.11
CA THR A 390 2.28 -1.89 -3.99
C THR A 390 1.65 -3.15 -4.57
N LEU A 391 0.65 -3.71 -3.88
CA LEU A 391 0.02 -4.97 -4.23
C LEU A 391 -0.94 -4.84 -5.41
N PHE A 392 -1.54 -3.66 -5.60
CA PHE A 392 -2.64 -3.48 -6.54
C PHE A 392 -2.54 -2.21 -7.37
N THR A 393 -1.48 -1.41 -7.26
CA THR A 393 -1.34 -0.19 -8.08
C THR A 393 -0.43 -0.47 -9.26
N GLU A 394 -0.97 -0.46 -10.48
CA GLU A 394 -0.14 -0.50 -11.67
C GLU A 394 0.73 0.75 -11.75
N ARG A 395 1.91 0.61 -12.33
CA ARG A 395 2.80 1.72 -12.67
C ARG A 395 2.05 2.92 -13.26
N PHE A 396 2.39 4.13 -12.83
CA PHE A 396 1.87 5.37 -13.39
C PHE A 396 2.43 5.66 -14.80
N GLU A 397 1.54 6.11 -15.68
CA GLU A 397 1.85 6.83 -16.91
C GLU A 397 1.89 8.35 -16.64
N ASP A 398 2.29 9.14 -17.64
CA ASP A 398 2.50 10.59 -17.50
C ASP A 398 1.24 11.39 -17.12
N HIS A 399 0.05 10.83 -17.29
CA HIS A 399 -1.24 11.50 -17.01
C HIS A 399 -1.97 10.89 -15.82
N GLU A 400 -1.25 10.25 -14.90
CA GLU A 400 -1.86 9.49 -13.80
C GLU A 400 -1.22 9.78 -12.46
N CYS A 401 -1.98 9.67 -11.38
CA CYS A 401 -1.44 9.71 -10.02
C CYS A 401 -2.27 8.82 -9.09
N ALA A 402 -1.83 8.67 -7.84
CA ALA A 402 -2.67 8.10 -6.80
C ALA A 402 -2.98 9.14 -5.72
N VAL A 403 -4.22 9.15 -5.24
CA VAL A 403 -4.66 9.88 -4.05
C VAL A 403 -5.05 8.86 -3.00
N ILE A 404 -4.51 9.03 -1.80
CA ILE A 404 -4.70 8.11 -0.67
C ILE A 404 -5.27 8.89 0.50
N LYS A 405 -6.40 8.42 1.06
CA LYS A 405 -7.02 9.03 2.23
C LYS A 405 -7.10 8.03 3.38
N GLY A 406 -6.70 8.46 4.57
CA GLY A 406 -6.94 7.74 5.83
C GLY A 406 -5.80 6.87 6.32
N ALA A 407 -4.62 6.94 5.69
CA ALA A 407 -3.45 6.19 6.12
C ALA A 407 -2.89 6.80 7.41
N GLU A 408 -2.84 6.01 8.47
CA GLU A 408 -2.39 6.45 9.80
C GLU A 408 -0.87 6.52 9.88
N ARG A 409 -0.34 7.46 10.69
CA ARG A 409 1.09 7.52 11.00
C ARG A 409 1.35 6.70 12.26
N PHE A 410 2.10 5.62 12.12
CA PHE A 410 2.48 4.72 13.22
C PHE A 410 3.85 5.03 13.80
N SER A 411 4.68 5.85 13.17
CA SER A 411 6.03 6.08 13.68
C SER A 411 6.46 7.53 13.49
N ASN A 412 7.25 8.00 14.45
CA ASN A 412 8.01 9.24 14.33
C ASN A 412 9.47 8.92 13.93
N TYR A 413 10.14 9.90 13.32
CA TYR A 413 11.48 9.73 12.81
C TYR A 413 12.38 10.93 13.15
N SER A 414 12.61 11.11 14.44
CA SER A 414 13.68 11.93 15.00
C SER A 414 14.09 11.26 16.32
N GLY A 415 15.32 11.47 16.80
CA GLY A 415 15.82 10.81 18.01
C GLY A 415 15.18 11.29 19.32
N GLU A 416 14.01 11.92 19.25
CA GLU A 416 13.26 12.44 20.38
C GLU A 416 12.08 11.49 20.62
N GLU A 417 12.10 10.84 21.79
CA GLU A 417 10.96 10.11 22.33
C GLU A 417 9.92 11.16 22.74
N GLU A 418 9.06 11.57 21.81
CA GLU A 418 7.82 12.25 22.18
C GLU A 418 6.80 11.17 22.56
N ASP A 419 6.18 11.34 23.72
CA ASP A 419 5.12 10.47 24.24
C ASP A 419 3.99 10.38 23.20
N GLU A 420 3.54 9.14 22.94
CA GLU A 420 2.34 8.84 22.14
C GLU A 420 1.11 9.51 22.80
N GLU A 421 0.83 10.77 22.46
CA GLU A 421 -0.56 11.21 22.47
C GLU A 421 -1.23 10.45 21.34
N ASP A 422 -2.07 9.48 21.72
CA ASP A 422 -3.12 8.86 20.91
C ASP A 422 -4.00 10.03 20.43
N THR A 423 -3.54 10.73 19.38
CA THR A 423 -4.30 11.81 18.80
C THR A 423 -5.54 11.13 18.24
N ASP A 424 -6.68 11.47 18.81
CA ASP A 424 -8.00 11.11 18.31
C ASP A 424 -8.14 11.83 16.96
N GLU A 425 -7.41 11.34 15.95
CA GLU A 425 -7.28 11.98 14.65
C GLU A 425 -8.67 12.05 14.05
N ASP A 426 -9.08 13.24 13.63
CA ASP A 426 -10.40 13.47 13.06
C ASP A 426 -10.70 12.44 11.97
N ARG A 427 -11.70 11.58 12.20
CA ARG A 427 -12.15 10.59 11.23
C ARG A 427 -13.39 11.10 10.52
N ASP A 428 -13.45 10.86 9.21
CA ASP A 428 -14.66 11.13 8.44
C ASP A 428 -15.77 10.09 8.69
N GLU A 429 -16.93 10.32 8.08
CA GLU A 429 -18.11 9.44 8.20
C GLU A 429 -17.85 7.98 7.77
N GLN A 430 -16.79 7.73 6.99
CA GLN A 430 -16.41 6.40 6.55
C GLN A 430 -15.38 5.73 7.48
N GLY A 431 -14.92 6.43 8.52
CA GLY A 431 -13.90 5.96 9.47
C GLY A 431 -12.47 6.18 9.00
N ARG A 432 -12.26 7.05 7.99
CA ARG A 432 -10.93 7.37 7.46
C ARG A 432 -10.36 8.57 8.20
N ILE A 433 -9.11 8.47 8.62
CA ILE A 433 -8.36 9.61 9.18
C ILE A 433 -8.31 10.75 8.15
N GLU A 434 -8.35 12.01 8.59
CA GLU A 434 -8.26 13.19 7.72
C GLU A 434 -6.82 13.48 7.21
N THR A 435 -6.06 12.42 6.93
CA THR A 435 -4.77 12.49 6.22
C THR A 435 -5.00 12.22 4.74
N TRP A 436 -4.55 13.16 3.90
CA TRP A 436 -4.65 13.06 2.45
C TRP A 436 -3.26 13.12 1.82
N ILE A 437 -2.91 12.09 1.07
CA ILE A 437 -1.62 11.95 0.41
C ILE A 437 -1.81 11.85 -1.09
N VAL A 438 -0.99 12.57 -1.87
CA VAL A 438 -0.96 12.44 -3.33
C VAL A 438 0.41 11.97 -3.80
N ALA A 439 0.46 10.79 -4.41
CA ALA A 439 1.67 10.19 -4.95
C ALA A 439 1.88 10.64 -6.41
N LEU A 440 2.94 11.42 -6.63
CA LEU A 440 3.26 12.02 -7.93
C LEU A 440 4.70 11.74 -8.35
N ASP A 441 4.87 11.08 -9.48
CA ASP A 441 6.20 10.75 -10.00
C ASP A 441 6.79 11.88 -10.85
N ALA A 442 7.98 12.36 -10.49
CA ALA A 442 8.74 13.31 -11.30
C ALA A 442 9.50 12.62 -12.43
N MET A 443 9.87 13.35 -13.48
CA MET A 443 10.80 12.83 -14.48
C MET A 443 12.21 12.66 -13.89
N TYR A 444 12.87 11.57 -14.25
CA TYR A 444 14.27 11.32 -13.90
C TYR A 444 15.21 11.96 -14.94
N PHE A 445 16.03 12.92 -14.51
CA PHE A 445 17.05 13.59 -15.31
C PHE A 445 18.48 13.17 -14.94
N GLY A 446 18.67 12.40 -13.87
CA GLY A 446 20.02 11.97 -13.43
C GLY A 446 20.96 13.15 -13.15
N ARG A 447 22.28 12.90 -13.17
CA ARG A 447 23.30 13.91 -12.83
C ARG A 447 24.14 14.39 -14.02
N ASP A 448 23.88 13.87 -15.22
CA ASP A 448 24.65 14.23 -16.40
C ASP A 448 24.22 15.61 -16.97
N SER A 449 25.19 16.44 -17.35
CA SER A 449 24.98 17.81 -17.82
C SER A 449 24.08 17.90 -19.07
N SER A 450 24.10 16.90 -19.95
CA SER A 450 23.20 16.86 -21.11
C SER A 450 21.75 16.55 -20.70
N SER A 451 21.60 15.70 -19.68
CA SER A 451 20.30 15.31 -19.13
C SER A 451 19.69 16.43 -18.28
N GLN A 452 20.51 17.26 -17.64
CA GLN A 452 20.02 18.45 -16.95
C GLN A 452 19.43 19.51 -17.92
N LYS A 453 19.97 19.69 -19.13
CA LYS A 453 19.36 20.59 -20.13
C LYS A 453 18.00 20.10 -20.63
N LYS A 454 17.76 18.79 -20.59
CA LYS A 454 16.50 18.17 -21.03
C LYS A 454 15.30 18.65 -20.20
N GLN A 455 15.50 18.97 -18.92
CA GLN A 455 14.41 19.44 -18.06
C GLN A 455 13.85 20.81 -18.46
N LEU A 456 14.67 21.64 -19.13
CA LEU A 456 14.27 22.96 -19.66
C LEU A 456 13.62 22.87 -21.04
N GLN A 457 13.50 21.67 -21.62
CA GLN A 457 12.76 21.49 -22.86
C GLN A 457 11.26 21.62 -22.60
N LYS A 458 10.54 22.29 -23.51
CA LYS A 458 9.09 22.52 -23.42
C LYS A 458 8.30 21.25 -23.09
N SER A 459 8.63 20.12 -23.72
CA SER A 459 7.96 18.84 -23.48
C SER A 459 8.14 18.33 -22.05
N SER A 460 9.34 18.48 -21.48
CA SER A 460 9.63 18.06 -20.10
C SER A 460 8.90 18.95 -19.11
N MET A 461 8.94 20.27 -19.30
CA MET A 461 8.24 21.21 -18.41
C MET A 461 6.72 21.03 -18.49
N LEU A 462 6.17 20.83 -19.69
CA LEU A 462 4.74 20.56 -19.88
C LEU A 462 4.30 19.26 -19.20
N ARG A 463 5.10 18.19 -19.29
CA ARG A 463 4.83 16.94 -18.58
C ARG A 463 4.75 17.16 -17.08
N GLU A 464 5.73 17.84 -16.48
CA GLU A 464 5.74 18.10 -15.04
C GLU A 464 4.60 19.02 -14.60
N LEU A 465 4.24 20.03 -15.41
CA LEU A 465 3.07 20.89 -15.17
C LEU A 465 1.77 20.08 -15.16
N ASN A 466 1.57 19.23 -16.18
CA ASN A 466 0.38 18.38 -16.29
C ASN A 466 0.29 17.40 -15.12
N LYS A 467 1.41 16.77 -14.75
CA LYS A 467 1.50 15.85 -13.61
C LYS A 467 1.17 16.52 -12.29
N ALA A 468 1.79 17.68 -11.99
CA ALA A 468 1.49 18.43 -10.78
C ALA A 468 0.02 18.90 -10.75
N ARG A 469 -0.48 19.42 -11.88
CA ARG A 469 -1.87 19.88 -12.01
C ARG A 469 -2.88 18.78 -11.74
N LEU A 470 -2.61 17.55 -12.21
CA LEU A 470 -3.44 16.39 -11.94
C LEU A 470 -3.55 16.12 -10.44
N GLY A 471 -2.42 16.07 -9.74
CA GLY A 471 -2.42 15.76 -8.31
C GLY A 471 -2.98 16.86 -7.42
N PHE A 472 -3.00 18.11 -7.88
CA PHE A 472 -3.47 19.25 -7.10
C PHE A 472 -5.00 19.42 -7.09
N GLN A 473 -5.73 18.52 -7.74
CA GLN A 473 -7.18 18.41 -7.61
C GLN A 473 -7.55 17.02 -7.07
N PRO A 474 -7.67 16.86 -5.74
CA PRO A 474 -8.10 15.60 -5.17
C PRO A 474 -9.59 15.39 -5.47
N CYS A 475 -9.90 14.73 -6.58
CA CYS A 475 -11.27 14.31 -6.86
C CYS A 475 -11.61 13.14 -5.93
N LEU A 476 -12.41 13.38 -4.90
CA LEU A 476 -13.07 12.36 -4.10
C LEU A 476 -14.47 12.86 -3.68
N GLY A 477 -15.35 13.16 -4.64
CA GLY A 477 -16.78 13.43 -4.39
C GLY A 477 -17.13 14.67 -3.56
N ASP A 478 -16.17 15.27 -2.84
CA ASP A 478 -16.32 16.44 -1.97
C ASP A 478 -15.90 17.70 -2.73
N THR A 479 -16.65 18.06 -3.78
CA THR A 479 -16.35 19.24 -4.60
C THR A 479 -16.96 20.54 -4.09
N GLU A 480 -17.80 20.52 -3.06
CA GLU A 480 -18.65 21.70 -2.81
C GLU A 480 -18.11 22.76 -1.85
N ASP A 481 -17.14 22.49 -0.96
CA ASP A 481 -16.77 23.51 0.07
C ASP A 481 -15.31 23.54 0.56
N ARG A 482 -14.36 22.83 -0.10
CA ARG A 482 -13.01 22.66 0.47
C ARG A 482 -11.94 23.46 -0.29
N GLN A 483 -11.45 24.54 0.32
CA GLN A 483 -10.22 25.19 -0.12
C GLN A 483 -9.01 24.35 0.32
N TRP A 484 -8.43 23.61 -0.63
CA TRP A 484 -7.25 22.78 -0.39
C TRP A 484 -5.96 23.60 -0.32
N CYS A 485 -5.05 23.14 0.52
CA CYS A 485 -3.66 23.57 0.52
C CYS A 485 -2.77 22.35 0.21
N VAL A 486 -2.04 22.41 -0.89
CA VAL A 486 -1.09 21.37 -1.25
C VAL A 486 0.20 21.60 -0.47
N VAL A 487 0.59 20.63 0.36
CA VAL A 487 1.86 20.65 1.11
C VAL A 487 2.88 19.84 0.32
N THR A 488 3.93 20.50 -0.13
CA THR A 488 4.95 19.95 -1.05
C THR A 488 6.33 20.52 -0.74
N GLY A 489 7.29 20.32 -1.64
CA GLY A 489 8.65 20.84 -1.56
C GLY A 489 9.44 20.52 -2.82
N ASN A 490 10.70 20.12 -2.63
CA ASN A 490 11.69 19.86 -3.68
C ASN A 490 11.45 18.58 -4.51
N TRP A 491 10.25 18.45 -5.08
CA TRP A 491 9.79 17.32 -5.88
C TRP A 491 10.69 17.05 -7.10
N GLY A 492 11.24 15.83 -7.18
CA GLY A 492 12.11 15.42 -8.28
C GLY A 492 13.52 16.02 -8.26
N CYS A 493 13.91 16.75 -7.23
CA CYS A 493 15.24 17.36 -7.11
C CYS A 493 16.25 16.44 -6.41
N GLY A 494 15.75 15.48 -5.64
CA GLY A 494 16.53 14.72 -4.66
C GLY A 494 16.57 15.48 -3.33
N VAL A 495 16.10 14.83 -2.27
CA VAL A 495 16.12 15.42 -0.93
C VAL A 495 17.36 14.86 -0.22
N SER A 496 18.33 15.73 0.06
CA SER A 496 19.28 15.48 1.14
C SER A 496 18.65 16.12 2.37
N LEU A 497 17.83 15.38 3.11
CA LEU A 497 17.44 15.85 4.44
C LEU A 497 18.75 16.09 5.19
N HIS A 498 18.88 17.25 5.80
CA HIS A 498 20.06 17.68 6.59
C HIS A 498 20.21 16.87 7.90
N SER A 499 19.69 15.65 7.94
CA SER A 499 19.90 14.71 9.04
C SER A 499 21.15 13.91 8.74
N SER A 500 22.05 13.83 9.72
CA SER A 500 23.30 13.06 9.77
C SER A 500 23.15 11.54 9.50
N PHE A 501 21.99 11.11 9.01
CA PHE A 501 21.58 9.73 8.75
C PHE A 501 21.52 9.33 7.27
N ILE A 502 21.55 10.27 6.31
CA ILE A 502 21.45 9.91 4.89
C ILE A 502 22.84 9.79 4.24
N ILE A 503 23.36 8.56 4.18
CA ILE A 503 24.61 8.23 3.50
C ILE A 503 24.26 7.74 2.08
N ASN A 504 24.65 8.52 1.06
CA ASN A 504 24.55 8.26 -0.39
C ASN A 504 23.15 8.31 -1.02
N THR A 505 22.72 9.48 -1.48
CA THR A 505 21.55 9.64 -2.37
C THR A 505 21.95 9.53 -3.85
N ASP A 506 22.43 8.36 -4.31
CA ASP A 506 22.55 8.06 -5.76
C ASP A 506 21.19 8.02 -6.49
N GLN A 507 20.10 8.34 -5.78
CA GLN A 507 18.71 8.38 -6.25
C GLN A 507 18.12 9.79 -6.32
N ALA A 508 18.94 10.84 -6.43
CA ALA A 508 18.41 12.17 -6.77
C ALA A 508 17.89 12.16 -8.23
N PHE A 509 16.62 12.53 -8.44
CA PHE A 509 16.02 12.59 -9.78
C PHE A 509 16.63 13.70 -10.66
N GLY A 510 17.36 14.65 -10.05
CA GLY A 510 18.21 15.60 -10.77
C GLY A 510 17.51 16.87 -11.26
N GLY A 511 16.28 17.12 -10.82
CA GLY A 511 15.54 18.35 -11.11
C GLY A 511 16.13 19.58 -10.41
N TYR A 512 16.03 20.74 -11.05
CA TYR A 512 16.35 22.03 -10.46
C TYR A 512 15.23 22.49 -9.52
N GLN A 513 15.59 22.83 -8.28
CA GLN A 513 14.66 23.21 -7.22
C GLN A 513 13.85 24.45 -7.62
N ASP A 514 14.50 25.50 -8.12
CA ASP A 514 13.83 26.73 -8.55
C ASP A 514 12.82 26.47 -9.67
N LEU A 515 13.22 25.69 -10.68
CA LEU A 515 12.33 25.33 -11.78
C LEU A 515 11.13 24.55 -11.27
N LYS A 516 11.35 23.50 -10.46
CA LYS A 516 10.28 22.66 -9.92
C LYS A 516 9.33 23.44 -9.01
N ALA A 517 9.84 24.40 -8.23
CA ALA A 517 9.00 25.30 -7.43
C ALA A 517 8.09 26.17 -8.32
N VAL A 518 8.64 26.74 -9.40
CA VAL A 518 7.85 27.54 -10.36
C VAL A 518 6.78 26.70 -11.07
N LEU A 519 7.13 25.49 -11.54
CA LEU A 519 6.16 24.61 -12.19
C LEU A 519 5.03 24.20 -11.23
N GLN A 520 5.34 23.90 -9.98
CA GLN A 520 4.33 23.61 -8.96
C GLN A 520 3.46 24.85 -8.66
N LEU A 521 4.05 26.04 -8.58
CA LEU A 521 3.29 27.29 -8.39
C LEU A 521 2.32 27.56 -9.54
N MET A 522 2.75 27.34 -10.79
CA MET A 522 1.89 27.44 -11.97
C MET A 522 0.76 26.41 -11.94
N ALA A 523 1.07 25.16 -11.57
CA ALA A 523 0.08 24.10 -11.46
C ALA A 523 -0.95 24.36 -10.35
N ALA A 524 -0.52 24.90 -9.21
CA ALA A 524 -1.38 25.29 -8.10
C ALA A 524 -2.33 26.44 -8.50
N ALA A 525 -1.81 27.46 -9.19
CA ALA A 525 -2.63 28.53 -9.76
C ALA A 525 -3.65 27.99 -10.77
N GLU A 526 -3.25 27.02 -11.61
CA GLU A 526 -4.14 26.40 -12.58
C GLU A 526 -5.20 25.50 -11.93
N ALA A 527 -4.90 24.88 -10.79
CA ALA A 527 -5.83 24.08 -9.97
C ALA A 527 -6.67 24.93 -9.01
N GLU A 528 -6.36 26.22 -8.85
CA GLU A 528 -6.99 27.13 -7.88
C GLU A 528 -6.87 26.67 -6.42
N VAL A 529 -5.71 26.10 -6.08
CA VAL A 529 -5.37 25.67 -4.72
C VAL A 529 -4.26 26.53 -4.12
N LYS A 530 -4.19 26.56 -2.79
CA LYS A 530 -3.03 27.10 -2.07
C LYS A 530 -1.87 26.11 -2.14
N ILE A 531 -0.65 26.61 -2.03
CA ILE A 531 0.55 25.78 -1.96
C ILE A 531 1.41 26.17 -0.75
N TRP A 532 1.79 25.17 0.04
CA TRP A 532 2.76 25.25 1.13
C TRP A 532 4.02 24.50 0.69
N TYR A 533 5.13 25.21 0.59
CA TYR A 533 6.37 24.71 0.01
C TYR A 533 7.45 24.60 1.08
N CYS A 534 7.76 23.37 1.48
CA CYS A 534 8.84 23.02 2.39
C CYS A 534 10.17 22.96 1.63
N THR A 535 11.12 23.80 2.01
CA THR A 535 12.44 23.89 1.35
C THR A 535 13.47 22.95 1.99
N PHE A 536 13.17 22.34 3.13
CA PHE A 536 14.01 21.36 3.84
C PHE A 536 15.40 21.89 4.21
N GLY A 537 15.48 23.16 4.63
CA GLY A 537 16.73 23.81 5.03
C GLY A 537 17.74 24.03 3.91
N VAL A 538 17.33 23.95 2.63
CA VAL A 538 18.23 24.20 1.50
C VAL A 538 18.72 25.65 1.52
N PRO A 539 20.04 25.90 1.67
CA PRO A 539 20.56 27.25 1.85
C PRO A 539 20.19 28.16 0.67
N GLY A 540 19.59 29.31 0.98
CA GLY A 540 19.27 30.35 -0.01
C GLY A 540 18.03 30.10 -0.86
N LEU A 541 17.43 28.91 -0.83
CA LEU A 541 16.24 28.60 -1.64
C LEU A 541 15.02 29.41 -1.17
N ALA A 542 14.71 29.37 0.11
CA ALA A 542 13.56 30.08 0.66
C ALA A 542 13.56 31.60 0.43
N PRO A 543 14.65 32.36 0.70
CA PRO A 543 14.67 33.79 0.38
C PRO A 543 14.53 34.05 -1.13
N SER A 544 15.13 33.22 -1.99
CA SER A 544 15.02 33.35 -3.45
C SER A 544 13.58 33.13 -3.93
N LEU A 545 12.90 32.09 -3.41
CA LEU A 545 11.50 31.82 -3.73
C LEU A 545 10.58 32.92 -3.20
N LYS A 546 10.83 33.45 -1.98
CA LYS A 546 10.06 34.56 -1.40
C LYS A 546 10.16 35.81 -2.29
N GLU A 547 11.35 36.16 -2.76
CA GLU A 547 11.56 37.27 -3.69
C GLU A 547 10.81 37.05 -5.01
N LEU A 548 10.96 35.86 -5.62
CA LEU A 548 10.30 35.51 -6.87
C LEU A 548 8.77 35.62 -6.76
N VAL A 549 8.17 34.97 -5.76
CA VAL A 549 6.71 34.97 -5.52
C VAL A 549 6.21 36.41 -5.31
N ASN A 550 6.94 37.24 -4.57
CA ASN A 550 6.60 38.65 -4.36
C ASN A 550 6.59 39.43 -5.68
N VAL A 551 7.58 39.23 -6.56
CA VAL A 551 7.63 39.87 -7.87
C VAL A 551 6.46 39.42 -8.75
N LEU A 552 6.18 38.12 -8.80
CA LEU A 552 5.06 37.58 -9.60
C LEU A 552 3.70 38.13 -9.12
N LYS A 553 3.48 38.17 -7.80
CA LYS A 553 2.25 38.72 -7.18
C LYS A 553 2.11 40.21 -7.45
N LYS A 554 3.14 41.01 -7.20
CA LYS A 554 3.12 42.48 -7.39
C LYS A 554 2.76 42.87 -8.82
N ASN A 555 3.25 42.11 -9.79
CA ASN A 555 3.02 42.36 -11.22
C ASN A 555 1.78 41.63 -11.77
N ARG A 556 1.02 40.90 -10.93
CA ARG A 556 -0.16 40.12 -11.32
C ARG A 556 0.11 39.20 -12.52
N ILE A 557 1.25 38.52 -12.52
CA ILE A 557 1.65 37.64 -13.61
C ILE A 557 0.66 36.47 -13.73
N THR A 558 0.20 36.21 -14.96
CA THR A 558 -0.65 35.05 -15.26
C THR A 558 0.18 33.82 -15.56
N VAL A 559 -0.42 32.64 -15.44
CA VAL A 559 0.18 31.36 -15.83
C VAL A 559 0.72 31.40 -17.27
N SER A 560 -0.03 31.99 -18.21
CA SER A 560 0.40 32.15 -19.62
C SER A 560 1.53 33.16 -19.85
N CYS A 561 1.63 34.21 -19.03
CA CYS A 561 2.67 35.24 -19.14
C CYS A 561 4.05 34.74 -18.68
N GLY A 562 4.09 33.61 -17.96
CA GLY A 562 5.29 32.79 -17.82
C GLY A 562 5.60 32.08 -19.15
N LYS A 563 6.02 32.84 -20.17
CA LYS A 563 6.54 32.23 -21.40
C LYS A 563 7.84 31.51 -21.07
N LEU A 564 7.71 30.21 -20.80
CA LEU A 564 8.79 29.22 -20.83
C LEU A 564 9.44 29.16 -22.22
#